data_AF-A0A1X2LU35-F1
#
_entry.id   AF-A0A1X2LU35-F1
#
_cell.length_a   1.000
_cell.length_b   1.000
_cell.length_c   1.000
_cell.angle_alpha   90.00
_cell.angle_beta   90.00
_cell.angle_gamma   90.00
#
_symmetry.space_group_name_H-M   'P 1'
#
loop_
_entity.id
_entity.type
_entity.pdbx_description
1 polymer ?
#
loop_
_entity_poly.entity_id
_entity_poly.type
_entity_poly.pdbx_seq_one_letter_code
_entity_poly.pdbx_strand_id
1 'polypeptide(L)'
;MNDRKPAVISALLIALGACLALWLSGCASDNSEPEAQITSSVRADPALVAEIQQSLEATKALTSVHLTVRTTGKIDSMLGITSADVDVQANPLAAKGVCTYQGQADVPFRTKDDNISVKLFEDWTNLGSISELSTSRVIDPTNGVGKILSGITNLQSQGSEVIDGVPTNKITGTLPTETVKMLDPAARRPRPATVWVATDGSHHLVRASIDLGSGTIELTLSKWNQPVNVG
;
A
#
# COMPACT_ATOMS: atom_id res chain seq x y z
N MET A 1 -73.78 -9.71 21.17
CA MET A 1 -72.56 -9.89 20.35
C MET A 1 -71.36 -9.42 21.15
N ASN A 2 -70.44 -10.36 21.37
CA ASN A 2 -69.04 -10.23 21.76
C ASN A 2 -68.73 -9.65 23.17
N ASP A 3 -68.92 -10.54 24.14
CA ASP A 3 -67.88 -11.12 25.00
C ASP A 3 -66.64 -10.32 25.46
N ARG A 4 -66.50 -10.36 26.80
CA ARG A 4 -65.29 -10.48 27.64
C ARG A 4 -64.57 -9.21 28.16
N LYS A 5 -65.10 -8.80 29.32
CA LYS A 5 -64.45 -8.25 30.55
C LYS A 5 -63.20 -9.06 31.01
N PRO A 6 -62.55 -8.75 32.16
CA PRO A 6 -61.93 -7.49 32.64
C PRO A 6 -60.55 -7.71 33.35
N ALA A 7 -59.91 -6.59 33.74
CA ALA A 7 -59.02 -6.38 34.90
C ALA A 7 -57.73 -7.25 35.00
N VAL A 8 -56.62 -6.77 35.57
CA VAL A 8 -56.36 -6.88 37.02
C VAL A 8 -54.93 -6.34 37.32
N ILE A 9 -54.86 -5.37 38.24
CA ILE A 9 -53.90 -5.18 39.36
C ILE A 9 -52.54 -4.47 39.18
N SER A 10 -52.42 -3.45 40.03
CA SER A 10 -51.30 -2.58 40.41
C SER A 10 -50.25 -3.20 41.34
N ALA A 11 -49.17 -2.43 41.54
CA ALA A 11 -48.21 -2.43 42.67
C ALA A 11 -47.09 -3.51 42.58
N LEU A 12 -45.85 -3.33 43.06
CA LEU A 12 -45.33 -2.53 44.17
C LEU A 12 -43.78 -2.41 44.06
N LEU A 13 -43.22 -1.31 44.57
CA LEU A 13 -41.79 -1.07 44.91
C LEU A 13 -41.24 -2.02 45.99
N ILE A 14 -39.89 -2.12 46.12
CA ILE A 14 -39.00 -2.32 47.32
C ILE A 14 -37.64 -2.83 46.75
N ALA A 15 -36.47 -2.18 46.77
CA ALA A 15 -35.64 -1.47 47.75
C ALA A 15 -34.85 -2.36 48.76
N LEU A 16 -33.52 -2.10 48.85
CA LEU A 16 -32.55 -2.51 49.89
C LEU A 16 -32.14 -4.01 49.95
N GLY A 17 -30.90 -4.41 50.28
CA GLY A 17 -29.82 -3.72 50.96
C GLY A 17 -28.53 -4.57 51.04
N ALA A 18 -27.51 -3.99 51.68
CA ALA A 18 -26.11 -4.36 51.68
C ALA A 18 -25.69 -5.38 52.77
N CYS A 19 -24.39 -5.74 52.67
CA CYS A 19 -23.49 -6.30 53.69
C CYS A 19 -23.44 -7.83 53.83
N LEU A 20 -22.22 -8.40 53.70
CA LEU A 20 -21.54 -9.07 54.81
C LEU A 20 -20.03 -9.24 54.51
N ALA A 21 -19.22 -8.82 55.47
CA ALA A 21 -17.81 -9.11 55.69
C ALA A 21 -17.74 -10.41 56.56
N LEU A 22 -16.70 -11.24 56.73
CA LEU A 22 -15.24 -11.05 56.81
C LEU A 22 -14.57 -12.42 57.25
N TRP A 23 -13.26 -12.62 56.93
CA TRP A 23 -12.22 -13.58 57.43
C TRP A 23 -12.34 -15.11 57.10
N LEU A 24 -11.28 -15.93 56.86
CA LEU A 24 -9.91 -16.05 57.41
C LEU A 24 -8.90 -16.78 56.46
N SER A 25 -7.62 -16.34 56.52
CA SER A 25 -6.33 -17.06 56.50
C SER A 25 -5.80 -17.86 55.28
N GLY A 26 -4.54 -17.55 54.88
CA GLY A 26 -3.70 -18.38 54.01
C GLY A 26 -2.42 -17.66 53.53
N CYS A 27 -1.33 -17.77 54.29
CA CYS A 27 0.02 -17.32 53.91
C CYS A 27 0.61 -18.18 52.77
N ALA A 28 1.18 -17.54 51.74
CA ALA A 28 2.60 -17.66 51.36
C ALA A 28 2.85 -17.29 49.88
N SER A 29 3.92 -16.50 49.71
CA SER A 29 4.78 -16.39 48.54
C SER A 29 4.46 -15.37 47.43
N ASP A 30 5.50 -14.58 47.21
CA ASP A 30 5.89 -13.71 46.10
C ASP A 30 5.13 -12.41 45.82
N ASN A 31 5.86 -11.35 46.15
CA ASN A 31 5.71 -9.99 45.69
C ASN A 31 6.03 -9.99 44.18
N SER A 32 5.04 -9.76 43.34
CA SER A 32 5.25 -9.37 41.95
C SER A 32 4.05 -8.51 41.53
N GLU A 33 4.29 -7.20 41.52
CA GLU A 33 3.47 -6.25 40.79
C GLU A 33 3.35 -6.74 39.34
N PRO A 34 2.14 -6.86 38.76
CA PRO A 34 2.02 -6.96 37.33
C PRO A 34 2.29 -5.56 36.77
N GLU A 35 3.56 -5.30 36.44
CA GLU A 35 3.88 -4.34 35.39
C GLU A 35 3.05 -4.74 34.17
N ALA A 36 2.21 -3.81 33.72
CA ALA A 36 1.46 -3.93 32.49
C ALA A 36 2.45 -4.02 31.32
N GLN A 37 2.90 -5.23 31.02
CA GLN A 37 3.73 -5.50 29.88
C GLN A 37 2.83 -5.48 28.64
N ILE A 38 2.79 -4.32 27.99
CA ILE A 38 2.18 -4.14 26.68
C ILE A 38 3.04 -4.91 25.67
N THR A 39 2.86 -6.23 25.61
CA THR A 39 3.29 -7.04 24.48
C THR A 39 2.18 -7.02 23.44
N SER A 40 1.97 -5.87 22.82
CA SER A 40 1.25 -5.79 21.56
C SER A 40 2.11 -6.44 20.47
N SER A 41 2.14 -7.77 20.45
CA SER A 41 2.37 -8.47 19.18
C SER A 41 1.22 -8.04 18.27
N VAL A 42 1.50 -7.10 17.37
CA VAL A 42 0.54 -6.69 16.34
C VAL A 42 0.35 -7.90 15.44
N ARG A 43 -0.65 -8.72 15.74
CA ARG A 43 -1.15 -9.73 14.80
C ARG A 43 -1.63 -8.95 13.58
N ALA A 44 -1.06 -9.24 12.41
CA ALA A 44 -1.50 -8.63 11.16
C ALA A 44 -3.02 -8.87 10.99
N ASP A 45 -3.76 -7.80 10.68
CA ASP A 45 -5.18 -7.88 10.41
C ASP A 45 -5.41 -8.75 9.16
N PRO A 46 -6.03 -9.93 9.26
CA PRO A 46 -6.23 -10.81 8.12
C PRO A 46 -7.04 -10.18 6.99
N ALA A 47 -7.95 -9.24 7.30
CA ALA A 47 -8.74 -8.56 6.29
C ALA A 47 -7.87 -7.62 5.44
N LEU A 48 -7.00 -6.83 6.07
CA LEU A 48 -6.05 -5.96 5.36
C LEU A 48 -5.06 -6.77 4.54
N VAL A 49 -4.59 -7.91 5.06
CA VAL A 49 -3.72 -8.82 4.30
C VAL A 49 -4.45 -9.33 3.04
N ALA A 50 -5.70 -9.76 3.18
CA ALA A 50 -6.51 -10.22 2.05
C ALA A 50 -6.76 -9.12 1.02
N GLU A 51 -7.02 -7.88 1.45
CA GLU A 51 -7.23 -6.73 0.56
C GLU A 51 -5.97 -6.40 -0.26
N ILE A 52 -4.79 -6.40 0.38
CA ILE A 52 -3.51 -6.24 -0.32
C ILE A 52 -3.29 -7.39 -1.32
N GLN A 53 -3.61 -8.63 -0.94
CA GLN A 53 -3.53 -9.79 -1.84
C GLN A 53 -4.47 -9.68 -3.04
N GLN A 54 -5.70 -9.22 -2.86
CA GLN A 54 -6.62 -8.98 -3.97
C GLN A 54 -6.10 -7.90 -4.91
N SER A 55 -5.54 -6.82 -4.35
CA SER A 55 -4.94 -5.75 -5.15
C SER A 55 -3.73 -6.19 -5.95
N LEU A 56 -2.91 -7.07 -5.37
CA LEU A 56 -1.81 -7.74 -6.04
C LEU A 56 -2.27 -8.56 -7.24
N GLU A 57 -3.28 -9.41 -7.06
CA GLU A 57 -3.81 -10.24 -8.14
C GLU A 57 -4.48 -9.40 -9.23
N ALA A 58 -5.23 -8.35 -8.85
CA ALA A 58 -5.80 -7.41 -9.80
C ALA A 58 -4.72 -6.69 -10.63
N THR A 59 -3.62 -6.28 -9.99
CA THR A 59 -2.48 -5.65 -10.66
C THR A 59 -1.76 -6.61 -11.62
N LYS A 60 -1.58 -7.88 -11.23
CA LYS A 60 -0.99 -8.91 -12.09
C LYS A 60 -1.83 -9.24 -13.32
N ALA A 61 -3.15 -9.08 -13.20
CA ALA A 61 -4.09 -9.34 -14.29
C ALA A 61 -4.18 -8.18 -15.31
N LEU A 62 -3.49 -7.05 -15.08
CA LEU A 62 -3.52 -5.92 -15.99
C LEU A 62 -2.83 -6.25 -17.31
N THR A 63 -3.51 -5.92 -18.40
CA THR A 63 -2.96 -5.97 -19.76
C THR A 63 -2.32 -4.64 -20.16
N SER A 64 -2.85 -3.55 -19.62
CA SER A 64 -2.35 -2.19 -19.79
C SER A 64 -2.73 -1.32 -18.60
N VAL A 65 -1.98 -0.24 -18.38
CA VAL A 65 -2.24 0.76 -17.33
C VAL A 65 -1.56 2.08 -17.66
N HIS A 66 -2.15 3.18 -17.23
CA HIS A 66 -1.48 4.48 -17.21
C HIS A 66 -0.81 4.68 -15.85
N LEU A 67 0.49 4.95 -15.85
CA LEU A 67 1.34 5.08 -14.68
C LEU A 67 1.91 6.49 -14.62
N THR A 68 1.66 7.17 -13.50
CA THR A 68 2.40 8.38 -13.13
C THR A 68 3.32 8.08 -11.98
N VAL A 69 4.55 8.60 -12.03
CA VAL A 69 5.54 8.51 -10.95
C VAL A 69 6.00 9.90 -10.58
N ARG A 70 6.18 10.16 -9.30
CA ARG A 70 6.76 11.38 -8.76
C ARG A 70 7.73 11.02 -7.66
N THR A 71 8.88 11.68 -7.66
CA THR A 71 9.85 11.56 -6.58
C THR A 71 10.16 12.90 -5.94
N THR A 72 10.48 12.83 -4.66
CA THR A 72 11.05 13.96 -3.89
C THR A 72 12.43 13.57 -3.40
N GLY A 73 13.27 14.56 -3.09
CA GLY A 73 14.64 14.30 -2.65
C GLY A 73 15.51 13.66 -3.73
N LYS A 74 16.51 12.87 -3.33
CA LYS A 74 17.46 12.22 -4.25
C LYS A 74 17.30 10.70 -4.18
N ILE A 75 16.98 10.10 -5.32
CA ILE A 75 16.70 8.67 -5.46
C ILE A 75 17.53 8.11 -6.62
N ASP A 76 18.66 7.49 -6.30
CA ASP A 76 19.66 7.09 -7.30
C ASP A 76 19.17 5.94 -8.21
N SER A 77 18.24 5.11 -7.74
CA SER A 77 17.68 3.98 -8.50
C SER A 77 16.76 4.38 -9.65
N MET A 78 16.35 5.64 -9.73
CA MET A 78 15.44 6.14 -10.76
C MET A 78 16.17 6.57 -12.05
N LEU A 79 17.47 6.28 -12.19
CA LEU A 79 18.26 6.58 -13.39
C LEU A 79 18.21 8.08 -13.78
N GLY A 80 18.14 8.97 -12.80
CA GLY A 80 18.00 10.42 -13.05
C GLY A 80 16.60 10.89 -13.44
N ILE A 81 15.60 9.99 -13.44
CA ILE A 81 14.19 10.33 -13.62
C ILE A 81 13.58 10.79 -12.29
N THR A 82 12.86 11.90 -12.30
CA THR A 82 12.18 12.45 -11.09
C THR A 82 10.66 12.47 -11.21
N SER A 83 10.14 12.41 -12.43
CA SER A 83 8.73 12.14 -12.69
C SER A 83 8.57 11.37 -13.99
N ALA A 84 7.49 10.60 -14.11
CA ALA A 84 7.10 9.94 -15.34
C ALA A 84 5.58 9.98 -15.49
N ASP A 85 5.11 10.06 -16.72
CA ASP A 85 3.70 9.97 -17.12
C ASP A 85 3.69 9.09 -18.39
N VAL A 86 3.34 7.82 -18.19
CA VAL A 86 3.56 6.76 -19.18
C VAL A 86 2.39 5.80 -19.28
N ASP A 87 2.06 5.41 -20.49
CA ASP A 87 1.22 4.25 -20.75
C ASP A 87 2.09 3.00 -20.77
N VAL A 88 1.63 1.94 -20.12
CA VAL A 88 2.31 0.65 -19.99
C VAL A 88 1.44 -0.45 -20.59
N GLN A 89 2.05 -1.31 -21.39
CA GLN A 89 1.50 -2.56 -21.88
C GLN A 89 2.26 -3.71 -21.24
N ALA A 90 1.55 -4.71 -20.73
CA ALA A 90 2.16 -5.83 -20.01
C ALA A 90 2.81 -6.87 -20.94
N ASN A 91 2.25 -7.13 -22.13
CA ASN A 91 2.71 -8.18 -23.04
C ASN A 91 2.61 -7.79 -24.53
N PRO A 92 3.72 -7.77 -25.28
CA PRO A 92 5.08 -7.66 -24.76
C PRO A 92 5.23 -6.44 -23.85
N LEU A 93 6.13 -6.51 -22.86
CA LEU A 93 6.36 -5.40 -21.95
C LEU A 93 6.88 -4.19 -22.74
N ALA A 94 6.12 -3.10 -22.70
CA ALA A 94 6.47 -1.85 -23.35
C ALA A 94 5.81 -0.69 -22.63
N ALA A 95 6.47 0.46 -22.63
CA ALA A 95 5.95 1.68 -22.03
C ALA A 95 6.32 2.86 -22.90
N LYS A 96 5.47 3.89 -22.92
CA LYS A 96 5.70 5.10 -23.70
C LYS A 96 5.05 6.29 -23.02
N GLY A 97 5.73 7.42 -23.06
CA GLY A 97 5.19 8.67 -22.54
C GLY A 97 6.29 9.71 -22.39
N VAL A 98 6.25 10.45 -21.29
CA VAL A 98 7.22 11.49 -20.98
C VAL A 98 7.74 11.35 -19.56
N CYS A 99 8.91 11.91 -19.31
CA CYS A 99 9.51 11.96 -17.99
C CYS A 99 10.23 13.30 -17.75
N THR A 100 10.49 13.58 -16.48
CA THR A 100 11.50 14.59 -16.11
C THR A 100 12.82 13.88 -15.88
N TYR A 101 13.78 14.08 -16.77
CA TYR A 101 15.11 13.46 -16.73
C TYR A 101 16.19 14.50 -16.46
N GLN A 102 16.97 14.32 -15.39
CA GLN A 102 18.05 15.23 -14.98
C GLN A 102 17.63 16.71 -14.91
N GLY A 103 16.40 16.97 -14.47
CA GLY A 103 15.82 18.31 -14.35
C GLY A 103 15.18 18.87 -15.63
N GLN A 104 15.29 18.19 -16.76
CA GLN A 104 14.57 18.54 -17.98
C GLN A 104 13.20 17.87 -17.99
N ALA A 105 12.14 18.66 -18.06
CA ALA A 105 10.76 18.19 -18.15
C ALA A 105 10.39 17.72 -19.57
N ASP A 106 9.30 16.97 -19.68
CA ASP A 106 8.67 16.52 -20.93
C ASP A 106 9.62 15.80 -21.90
N VAL A 107 10.62 15.09 -21.35
CA VAL A 107 11.56 14.28 -22.13
C VAL A 107 10.84 13.02 -22.59
N PRO A 108 10.79 12.71 -23.90
CA PRO A 108 10.14 11.50 -24.37
C PRO A 108 10.81 10.26 -23.78
N PHE A 109 9.99 9.38 -23.22
CA PHE A 109 10.42 8.14 -22.57
C PHE A 109 9.81 6.95 -23.29
N ARG A 110 10.58 5.86 -23.39
CA ARG A 110 10.04 4.56 -23.78
C ARG A 110 10.77 3.41 -23.14
N THR A 111 10.08 2.29 -23.00
CA THR A 111 10.71 0.98 -22.93
C THR A 111 10.38 0.18 -24.16
N LYS A 112 11.38 -0.50 -24.71
CA LYS A 112 11.22 -1.41 -25.83
C LYS A 112 12.10 -2.63 -25.62
N ASP A 113 11.47 -3.80 -25.64
CA ASP A 113 12.10 -5.07 -25.29
C ASP A 113 12.69 -4.96 -23.88
N ASP A 114 14.03 -5.03 -23.77
CA ASP A 114 14.73 -4.91 -22.50
C ASP A 114 15.25 -3.49 -22.24
N ASN A 115 15.16 -2.55 -23.18
CA ASN A 115 15.81 -1.24 -23.04
C ASN A 115 14.90 -0.16 -22.45
N ILE A 116 15.44 0.65 -21.55
CA ILE A 116 14.82 1.86 -21.01
C ILE A 116 15.52 3.05 -21.68
N SER A 117 14.77 3.92 -22.35
CA SER A 117 15.37 5.00 -23.13
C SER A 117 14.62 6.32 -22.99
N VAL A 118 15.39 7.40 -23.09
CA VAL A 118 14.88 8.77 -23.21
C VAL A 118 15.34 9.37 -24.54
N LYS A 119 14.57 10.30 -25.09
CA LYS A 119 14.97 11.03 -26.29
C LYS A 119 15.59 12.37 -25.92
N LEU A 120 16.87 12.53 -26.20
CA LEU A 120 17.62 13.77 -26.00
C LEU A 120 17.93 14.36 -27.36
N PHE A 121 17.48 15.58 -27.62
CA PHE A 121 17.50 16.18 -28.96
C PHE A 121 16.80 15.26 -29.98
N GLU A 122 17.52 14.77 -30.99
CA GLU A 122 16.97 13.88 -32.03
C GLU A 122 17.21 12.39 -31.74
N ASP A 123 18.05 12.07 -30.76
CA ASP A 123 18.55 10.71 -30.53
C ASP A 123 17.95 10.05 -29.29
N TRP A 124 17.73 8.73 -29.40
CA TRP A 124 17.36 7.90 -28.25
C TRP A 124 18.62 7.48 -27.49
N THR A 125 18.68 7.85 -26.21
CA THR A 125 19.73 7.45 -25.28
C THR A 125 19.23 6.30 -24.42
N ASN A 126 19.98 5.19 -24.40
CA ASN A 126 19.70 4.06 -23.51
C ASN A 126 20.17 4.40 -22.09
N LEU A 127 19.28 4.26 -21.11
CA LEU A 127 19.57 4.51 -19.69
C LEU A 127 19.93 3.23 -18.94
N GLY A 128 19.64 2.06 -19.52
CA GLY A 128 19.84 0.75 -18.90
C GLY A 128 18.79 -0.25 -19.37
N SER A 129 18.82 -1.45 -18.79
CA SER A 129 17.87 -2.50 -19.15
C SER A 129 16.91 -2.90 -18.03
N ILE A 130 15.72 -3.36 -18.39
CA ILE A 130 14.71 -3.86 -17.45
C ILE A 130 15.24 -5.08 -16.72
N SER A 131 15.95 -5.98 -17.41
CA SER A 131 16.55 -7.18 -16.82
C SER A 131 17.67 -6.85 -15.83
N GLU A 132 18.52 -5.87 -16.14
CA GLU A 132 19.52 -5.34 -15.21
C GLU A 132 18.81 -4.76 -14.00
N LEU A 133 17.81 -3.89 -14.16
CA LEU A 133 17.04 -3.37 -13.05
C LEU A 133 16.20 -4.44 -12.34
N SER A 134 15.81 -5.54 -12.98
CA SER A 134 15.01 -6.59 -12.34
C SER A 134 15.88 -7.52 -11.49
N THR A 135 17.09 -7.82 -11.97
CA THR A 135 18.12 -8.56 -11.23
C THR A 135 18.80 -7.69 -10.18
N SER A 136 18.94 -6.39 -10.46
CA SER A 136 19.54 -5.34 -9.65
C SER A 136 18.50 -4.38 -9.05
N ARG A 137 17.26 -4.86 -8.87
CA ARG A 137 16.18 -4.28 -8.04
C ARG A 137 15.06 -3.42 -8.75
N VAL A 138 13.82 -3.94 -8.68
CA VAL A 138 12.46 -3.29 -8.63
C VAL A 138 11.72 -2.80 -9.89
N ILE A 139 12.29 -2.56 -11.07
CA ILE A 139 11.46 -1.96 -12.15
C ILE A 139 10.90 -3.01 -13.12
N ASP A 140 10.08 -3.91 -12.58
CA ASP A 140 9.04 -4.59 -13.35
C ASP A 140 7.69 -4.01 -12.89
N PRO A 141 6.93 -3.33 -13.75
CA PRO A 141 5.67 -2.70 -13.33
C PRO A 141 4.65 -3.70 -12.77
N THR A 142 4.74 -4.97 -13.15
CA THR A 142 3.86 -6.04 -12.68
C THR A 142 4.50 -6.83 -11.53
N ASN A 143 5.76 -7.27 -11.66
CA ASN A 143 6.43 -8.07 -10.63
C ASN A 143 7.08 -7.24 -9.51
N GLY A 144 7.55 -6.03 -9.79
CA GLY A 144 8.21 -5.12 -8.85
C GLY A 144 7.22 -4.47 -7.89
N VAL A 145 6.13 -3.88 -8.41
CA VAL A 145 5.00 -3.40 -7.60
C VAL A 145 4.42 -4.56 -6.80
N GLY A 146 4.26 -5.73 -7.42
CA GLY A 146 3.79 -6.93 -6.75
C GLY A 146 4.68 -7.35 -5.57
N LYS A 147 6.00 -7.35 -5.76
CA LYS A 147 6.95 -7.73 -4.71
C LYS A 147 7.01 -6.71 -3.58
N ILE A 148 6.95 -5.41 -3.88
CA ILE A 148 6.85 -4.35 -2.86
C ILE A 148 5.58 -4.54 -2.03
N LEU A 149 4.41 -4.61 -2.68
CA LEU A 149 3.12 -4.72 -2.01
C LEU A 149 3.03 -5.99 -1.14
N SER A 150 3.52 -7.13 -1.62
CA SER A 150 3.55 -8.38 -0.84
C SER A 150 4.47 -8.34 0.38
N GLY A 151 5.44 -7.41 0.40
CA GLY A 151 6.40 -7.25 1.48
C GLY A 151 5.95 -6.32 2.59
N ILE A 152 4.80 -5.63 2.44
CA ILE A 152 4.33 -4.68 3.44
C ILE A 152 3.82 -5.43 4.68
N THR A 153 4.36 -5.06 5.84
CA THR A 153 4.00 -5.61 7.15
C THR A 153 3.42 -4.51 8.04
N ASN A 154 2.94 -4.85 9.23
CA ASN A 154 2.34 -3.90 10.18
C ASN A 154 1.22 -3.06 9.55
N LEU A 155 0.34 -3.73 8.79
CA LEU A 155 -0.75 -3.09 8.05
C LEU A 155 -1.73 -2.41 9.01
N GLN A 156 -2.12 -1.19 8.66
CA GLN A 156 -3.11 -0.40 9.40
C GLN A 156 -4.00 0.32 8.38
N SER A 157 -5.32 0.16 8.49
CA SER A 157 -6.26 1.01 7.74
C SER A 157 -6.27 2.40 8.35
N GLN A 158 -6.22 3.40 7.48
CA GLN A 158 -6.33 4.82 7.81
C GLN A 158 -7.70 5.38 7.39
N GLY A 159 -8.62 4.51 6.93
CA GLY A 159 -9.94 4.89 6.44
C GLY A 159 -9.96 5.18 4.94
N SER A 160 -11.07 5.77 4.48
CA SER A 160 -11.32 6.00 3.07
C SER A 160 -10.76 7.33 2.57
N GLU A 161 -10.25 7.33 1.33
CA GLU A 161 -9.77 8.51 0.61
C GLU A 161 -10.22 8.43 -0.85
N VAL A 162 -10.49 9.55 -1.50
CA VAL A 162 -10.83 9.59 -2.93
C VAL A 162 -9.61 10.10 -3.70
N ILE A 163 -9.10 9.28 -4.62
CA ILE A 163 -7.94 9.62 -5.46
C ILE A 163 -8.42 9.71 -6.90
N ASP A 164 -8.32 10.91 -7.50
CA ASP A 164 -8.70 11.17 -8.90
C ASP A 164 -10.11 10.66 -9.26
N GLY A 165 -11.05 10.77 -8.31
CA GLY A 165 -12.45 10.33 -8.44
C GLY A 165 -12.69 8.85 -8.12
N VAL A 166 -11.65 8.07 -7.81
CA VAL A 166 -11.76 6.66 -7.41
C VAL A 166 -11.85 6.56 -5.88
N PRO A 167 -12.90 5.97 -5.30
CA PRO A 167 -12.96 5.71 -3.87
C PRO A 167 -11.97 4.62 -3.49
N THR A 168 -11.18 4.87 -2.44
CA THR A 168 -10.11 3.96 -2.00
C THR A 168 -10.11 3.76 -0.49
N ASN A 169 -9.57 2.63 -0.05
CA ASN A 169 -9.12 2.41 1.32
C ASN A 169 -7.63 2.73 1.40
N LYS A 170 -7.26 3.60 2.33
CA LYS A 170 -5.87 3.98 2.59
C LYS A 170 -5.28 3.04 3.63
N ILE A 171 -4.21 2.35 3.27
CA ILE A 171 -3.55 1.36 4.13
C ILE A 171 -2.08 1.77 4.29
N THR A 172 -1.65 1.96 5.53
CA THR A 172 -0.23 2.17 5.87
C THR A 172 0.40 0.86 6.29
N GLY A 173 1.71 0.77 6.13
CA GLY A 173 2.50 -0.33 6.67
C GLY A 173 3.98 -0.04 6.61
N THR A 174 4.78 -1.09 6.79
CA THR A 174 6.24 -1.01 6.83
C THR A 174 6.83 -1.98 5.83
N LEU A 175 7.69 -1.47 4.94
CA LEU A 175 8.54 -2.29 4.09
C LEU A 175 9.80 -2.70 4.86
N PRO A 176 10.13 -4.00 4.90
CA PRO A 176 11.35 -4.47 5.55
C PRO A 176 12.58 -3.97 4.79
N THR A 177 13.68 -3.79 5.52
CA THR A 177 14.93 -3.24 4.97
C THR A 177 15.39 -3.93 3.68
N GLU A 178 15.25 -5.25 3.58
CA GLU A 178 15.68 -6.00 2.39
C GLU A 178 14.85 -5.66 1.14
N THR A 179 13.55 -5.41 1.30
CA THR A 179 12.70 -4.91 0.21
C THR A 179 13.01 -3.46 -0.10
N VAL A 180 13.23 -2.61 0.91
CA VAL A 180 13.62 -1.19 0.69
C VAL A 180 14.95 -1.09 -0.03
N LYS A 181 15.92 -1.96 0.31
CA LYS A 181 17.21 -2.00 -0.38
C LYS A 181 17.03 -2.14 -1.88
N MET A 182 15.94 -2.80 -2.30
CA MET A 182 15.64 -2.91 -3.71
C MET A 182 15.42 -1.51 -4.36
N LEU A 183 14.81 -0.56 -3.68
CA LEU A 183 14.67 0.81 -4.18
C LEU A 183 15.85 1.71 -3.83
N ASP A 184 16.47 1.51 -2.67
CA ASP A 184 17.60 2.29 -2.20
C ASP A 184 18.68 1.34 -1.66
N PRO A 185 19.70 0.98 -2.46
CA PRO A 185 20.75 0.06 -2.02
C PRO A 185 21.45 0.47 -0.73
N ALA A 186 21.43 1.76 -0.35
CA ALA A 186 22.01 2.27 0.88
C ALA A 186 21.10 2.14 2.11
N ALA A 187 19.85 1.67 1.94
CA ALA A 187 18.89 1.52 3.02
C ALA A 187 19.39 0.61 4.14
N ARG A 188 19.28 1.11 5.38
CA ARG A 188 19.73 0.40 6.60
C ARG A 188 18.61 0.05 7.58
N ARG A 189 17.40 0.51 7.32
CA ARG A 189 16.24 0.36 8.22
C ARG A 189 14.96 0.13 7.41
N PRO A 190 13.92 -0.48 8.03
CA PRO A 190 12.59 -0.55 7.43
C PRO A 190 12.06 0.86 7.14
N ARG A 191 11.15 0.97 6.17
CA ARG A 191 10.60 2.25 5.74
C ARG A 191 9.07 2.22 5.70
N PRO A 192 8.40 3.32 6.02
CA PRO A 192 6.95 3.38 5.92
C PRO A 192 6.52 3.37 4.45
N ALA A 193 5.42 2.68 4.19
CA ALA A 193 4.76 2.64 2.90
C ALA A 193 3.26 2.90 3.10
N THR A 194 2.63 3.50 2.10
CA THR A 194 1.18 3.71 2.06
C THR A 194 0.66 3.27 0.71
N VAL A 195 -0.49 2.61 0.70
CA VAL A 195 -1.16 2.16 -0.51
C VAL A 195 -2.62 2.55 -0.46
N TRP A 196 -3.20 2.79 -1.61
CA TRP A 196 -4.60 3.11 -1.79
C TRP A 196 -5.21 2.08 -2.72
N VAL A 197 -6.12 1.27 -2.19
CA VAL A 197 -6.78 0.18 -2.91
C VAL A 197 -8.21 0.60 -3.22
N ALA A 198 -8.64 0.43 -4.46
CA ALA A 198 -9.99 0.79 -4.89
C ALA A 198 -11.07 -0.01 -4.13
N THR A 199 -12.12 0.67 -3.68
CA THR A 199 -13.25 0.06 -2.96
C THR A 199 -14.50 -0.09 -3.83
N ASP A 200 -14.35 0.09 -5.15
CA ASP A 200 -15.41 -0.07 -6.17
C ASP A 200 -15.64 -1.53 -6.60
N GLY A 201 -14.96 -2.48 -5.96
CA GLY A 201 -14.99 -3.91 -6.28
C GLY A 201 -13.91 -4.37 -7.26
N SER A 202 -13.15 -3.46 -7.89
CA SER A 202 -12.03 -3.82 -8.76
C SER A 202 -10.78 -4.25 -8.00
N HIS A 203 -10.64 -3.80 -6.75
CA HIS A 203 -9.42 -3.94 -5.93
C HIS A 203 -8.16 -3.38 -6.59
N HIS A 204 -8.27 -2.54 -7.62
CA HIS A 204 -7.09 -1.97 -8.27
C HIS A 204 -6.23 -1.21 -7.27
N LEU A 205 -4.91 -1.37 -7.39
CA LEU A 205 -3.98 -0.44 -6.77
C LEU A 205 -4.17 0.91 -7.47
N VAL A 206 -4.57 1.93 -6.72
CA VAL A 206 -4.74 3.29 -7.24
C VAL A 206 -3.50 4.13 -7.01
N ARG A 207 -2.90 4.03 -5.83
CA ARG A 207 -1.66 4.74 -5.49
C ARG A 207 -0.80 3.90 -4.56
N ALA A 208 0.51 4.04 -4.69
CA ALA A 208 1.46 3.58 -3.68
C ALA A 208 2.51 4.66 -3.43
N SER A 209 2.93 4.80 -2.18
CA SER A 209 3.94 5.77 -1.74
C SER A 209 4.89 5.12 -0.75
N ILE A 210 6.19 5.41 -0.90
CA ILE A 210 7.27 4.86 -0.07
C ILE A 210 8.20 5.99 0.31
N ASP A 211 8.42 6.19 1.61
CA ASP A 211 9.40 7.13 2.12
C ASP A 211 10.74 6.43 2.38
N LEU A 212 11.73 6.70 1.53
CA LEU A 212 13.07 6.13 1.63
C LEU A 212 13.95 6.87 2.67
N GLY A 213 13.45 7.94 3.27
CA GLY A 213 14.15 8.84 4.19
C GLY A 213 15.07 9.85 3.49
N SER A 214 15.64 9.50 2.33
CA SER A 214 16.33 10.45 1.43
C SER A 214 15.36 11.18 0.50
N GLY A 215 14.11 10.74 0.46
CA GLY A 215 13.10 11.13 -0.52
C GLY A 215 11.91 10.18 -0.51
N THR A 216 10.88 10.53 -1.27
CA THR A 216 9.66 9.72 -1.42
C THR A 216 9.52 9.29 -2.87
N ILE A 217 9.09 8.05 -3.11
CA ILE A 217 8.57 7.61 -4.41
C ILE A 217 7.07 7.48 -4.27
N GLU A 218 6.31 8.17 -5.11
CA GLU A 218 4.88 7.99 -5.27
C GLU A 218 4.57 7.54 -6.70
N LEU A 219 3.72 6.53 -6.83
CA LEU A 219 3.15 6.09 -8.10
C LEU A 219 1.63 6.11 -8.02
N THR A 220 0.98 6.54 -9.10
CA THR A 220 -0.48 6.47 -9.26
C THR A 220 -0.81 5.73 -10.54
N LEU A 221 -1.70 4.76 -10.44
CA LEU A 221 -2.22 3.98 -11.57
C LEU A 221 -3.61 4.47 -11.95
N SER A 222 -3.90 4.48 -13.23
CA SER A 222 -5.22 4.80 -13.77
C SER A 222 -5.41 4.13 -15.13
N LYS A 223 -6.60 4.29 -15.74
CA LYS A 223 -6.92 3.76 -17.08
C LYS A 223 -6.60 2.26 -17.23
N TRP A 224 -6.86 1.48 -16.18
CA TRP A 224 -6.62 0.03 -16.15
C TRP A 224 -7.31 -0.66 -17.33
N ASN A 225 -6.55 -1.50 -18.05
CA ASN A 225 -6.99 -2.27 -19.21
C ASN A 225 -7.56 -1.44 -20.37
N GLN A 226 -7.30 -0.13 -20.42
CA GLN A 226 -7.62 0.68 -21.60
C GLN A 226 -6.57 0.45 -22.70
N PRO A 227 -6.95 0.41 -23.99
CA PRO A 227 -5.99 0.28 -25.08
C PRO A 227 -4.94 1.40 -25.05
N VAL A 228 -3.67 1.03 -25.22
CA VAL A 228 -2.52 1.96 -25.23
C VAL A 228 -1.76 1.87 -26.55
N ASN A 229 -1.07 2.95 -26.93
CA ASN A 229 -0.18 2.96 -28.08
C ASN A 229 1.27 3.16 -27.63
N VAL A 230 1.98 2.06 -27.44
CA VAL A 230 3.36 2.00 -26.95
C VAL A 230 4.40 1.76 -28.07
N GLY A 231 3.98 1.88 -29.34
CA GLY A 231 4.85 1.70 -30.52
C GLY A 231 5.85 2.83 -30.77
#